data_AF-A0A194PGQ8-F1
#
_entry.id   AF-A0A194PGQ8-F1
#
_cell.length_a   1.000
_cell.length_b   1.000
_cell.length_c   1.000
_cell.angle_alpha   90.00
_cell.angle_beta   90.00
_cell.angle_gamma   90.00
#
_symmetry.space_group_name_H-M   'P 1'
#
loop_
_entity.id
_entity.type
_entity.pdbx_description
1 polymer ?
#
loop_
_entity_poly.entity_id
_entity_poly.type
_entity_poly.pdbx_seq_one_letter_code
_entity_poly.pdbx_strand_id
1 'polypeptide(L)'
;MLSAAKVRIHGMQDENWVIKDKINQYRGLIKLYERDRKIHEGDLAKQKRRYLRDIRQLRKDITTKRQELGVVVYGDKQFLRNAFQEHRRLQLTYMNSQADKVLESIHQENFNKRKQLDRIRYTKKKKMEKFRRIQLASAEIRDRLLYEMGGKLPAEKKEQAVANYVQRANIKKNAALAIKVMYKKILDILKKDSSYFTVVLEALKVDCRAQGKCLMGATEMGQLAMEYLDDRKFEFNKLEKEIKANMKERERTLKLVRREVAYLTDSFPNLIRKEEATNLDELYEEQENVSLHSVHWELEEVMSICKNLQRGTLVSAFDQILLRLKEQQYQSERLMTQLTQNSMKRNALIEDRKHAILMLDSLKNVGQETTAQYILEKDHLKSSLEAEVREEKNLKKALDEKGRLIIEMKTSLQQINQLLSSVGAPNVPRSPPAVPAAIQYAMDESIQPVPEVEADFDKLVLNARQKLNVLIQAIAKMEVTSEIRANANLFYHNILARSMRDSYKDEVVAEGGLIEFEIEDPNVPNHAVIKLRSKQLVESQVSEFDVPDQPAKK
;
A
#
# COMPACT_ATOMS: atom_id res chain seq x y z
N MET A 1 -92.76 -97.49 51.32
CA MET A 1 -94.18 -97.07 51.15
C MET A 1 -95.11 -98.25 51.40
N LEU A 2 -95.48 -98.44 52.68
CA LEU A 2 -96.77 -98.92 53.19
C LEU A 2 -96.86 -98.31 54.61
N SER A 3 -97.23 -97.03 54.66
CA SER A 3 -97.28 -96.22 55.88
C SER A 3 -98.38 -96.72 56.83
N ALA A 4 -98.11 -96.70 58.14
CA ALA A 4 -98.99 -97.21 59.19
C ALA A 4 -100.41 -96.63 59.22
N ALA A 5 -100.67 -95.55 58.49
CA ALA A 5 -102.01 -95.03 58.26
C ALA A 5 -102.91 -96.01 57.47
N LYS A 6 -102.36 -96.93 56.67
CA LYS A 6 -103.13 -97.95 55.93
C LYS A 6 -103.46 -99.21 56.75
N VAL A 7 -102.89 -99.39 57.94
CA VAL A 7 -103.15 -100.57 58.79
C VAL A 7 -104.48 -100.45 59.55
N ARG A 8 -105.00 -99.23 59.72
CA ARG A 8 -106.32 -98.99 60.32
C ARG A 8 -107.51 -99.39 59.41
N ILE A 9 -107.26 -99.66 58.13
CA ILE A 9 -108.29 -99.98 57.11
C ILE A 9 -108.38 -101.50 56.84
N HIS A 10 -107.35 -102.28 57.20
CA HIS A 10 -107.48 -103.73 57.27
C HIS A 10 -107.99 -104.11 58.66
N GLY A 11 -109.31 -104.18 58.78
CA GLY A 11 -110.02 -104.68 59.94
C GLY A 11 -109.51 -106.05 60.35
N MET A 12 -108.74 -106.07 61.43
CA MET A 12 -108.31 -107.26 62.15
C MET A 12 -108.65 -107.04 63.63
N GLN A 13 -109.94 -106.83 63.86
CA GLN A 13 -110.59 -106.85 65.17
C GLN A 13 -111.66 -107.93 65.09
N ASP A 14 -111.24 -109.18 65.30
CA ASP A 14 -112.16 -110.27 65.55
C ASP A 14 -112.34 -110.39 67.08
N GLU A 15 -113.57 -110.41 67.56
CA GLU A 15 -113.88 -110.39 69.01
C GLU A 15 -113.44 -111.68 69.72
N ASN A 16 -113.13 -112.74 68.96
CA ASN A 16 -112.60 -114.02 69.45
C ASN A 16 -111.07 -114.07 69.55
N TRP A 17 -110.37 -112.96 69.31
CA TRP A 17 -108.90 -112.95 69.39
C TRP A 17 -108.38 -112.79 70.81
N VAL A 18 -107.62 -113.81 71.22
CA VAL A 18 -106.91 -113.87 72.48
C VAL A 18 -105.79 -112.81 72.48
N ILE A 19 -105.50 -112.21 73.64
CA ILE A 19 -104.48 -111.17 73.86
C ILE A 19 -103.13 -111.49 73.19
N LYS A 20 -102.80 -112.78 73.08
CA LYS A 20 -101.58 -113.31 72.44
C LYS A 20 -101.46 -112.94 70.96
N ASP A 21 -102.56 -112.92 70.22
CA ASP A 21 -102.56 -112.63 68.78
C ASP A 21 -102.39 -111.14 68.50
N LYS A 22 -103.00 -110.27 69.32
CA LYS A 22 -102.78 -108.81 69.27
C LYS A 22 -101.31 -108.46 69.53
N ILE A 23 -100.67 -109.11 70.52
CA ILE A 23 -99.24 -108.92 70.81
C ILE A 23 -98.37 -109.33 69.62
N ASN A 24 -98.69 -110.42 68.91
CA ASN A 24 -97.94 -110.85 67.74
C ASN A 24 -98.07 -109.87 66.54
N GLN A 25 -99.27 -109.32 66.31
CA GLN A 25 -99.52 -108.28 65.30
C GLN A 25 -98.73 -106.99 65.59
N TYR A 26 -98.79 -106.46 66.82
CA TYR A 26 -98.01 -105.28 67.19
C TYR A 26 -96.50 -105.54 67.13
N ARG A 27 -96.04 -106.74 67.50
CA ARG A 27 -94.63 -107.14 67.27
C ARG A 27 -94.26 -107.15 65.79
N GLY A 28 -95.16 -107.60 64.91
CA GLY A 28 -94.98 -107.54 63.46
C GLY A 28 -94.85 -106.12 62.93
N LEU A 29 -95.70 -105.20 63.42
CA LEU A 29 -95.69 -103.79 63.04
C LEU A 29 -94.40 -103.07 63.49
N ILE A 30 -93.97 -103.32 64.74
CA ILE A 30 -92.71 -102.78 65.28
C ILE A 30 -91.52 -103.25 64.43
N LYS A 31 -91.47 -104.55 64.08
CA LYS A 31 -90.42 -105.09 63.20
C LYS A 31 -90.41 -104.43 61.81
N LEU A 32 -91.58 -104.07 61.27
CA LEU A 32 -91.68 -103.41 59.97
C LEU A 32 -91.17 -101.96 60.06
N TYR A 33 -91.54 -101.23 61.11
CA TYR A 33 -91.04 -99.89 61.38
C TYR A 33 -89.53 -99.85 61.61
N GLU A 34 -88.99 -100.81 62.36
CA GLU A 34 -87.54 -100.94 62.56
C GLU A 34 -86.82 -101.20 61.22
N ARG A 35 -87.41 -102.02 60.34
CA ARG A 35 -86.86 -102.27 59.00
C ARG A 35 -86.88 -101.01 58.13
N ASP A 36 -88.01 -100.30 58.07
CA ASP A 36 -88.13 -99.06 57.29
C ASP A 36 -87.21 -97.95 57.83
N ARG A 37 -87.07 -97.82 59.14
CA ARG A 37 -86.11 -96.90 59.76
C ARG A 37 -84.67 -97.24 59.34
N LYS A 38 -84.31 -98.52 59.36
CA LYS A 38 -82.98 -98.99 58.95
C LYS A 38 -82.69 -98.74 57.47
N ILE A 39 -83.69 -98.88 56.60
CA ILE A 39 -83.58 -98.53 55.17
C ILE A 39 -83.39 -97.01 55.03
N HIS A 40 -84.18 -96.21 55.73
CA HIS A 40 -84.13 -94.75 55.61
C HIS A 40 -82.79 -94.18 56.12
N GLU A 41 -82.27 -94.69 57.24
CA GLU A 41 -80.93 -94.39 57.75
C GLU A 41 -79.85 -94.81 56.74
N GLY A 42 -80.02 -95.97 56.10
CA GLY A 42 -79.13 -96.46 55.04
C GLY A 42 -79.08 -95.55 53.81
N ASP A 43 -80.23 -95.06 53.34
CA ASP A 43 -80.30 -94.15 52.18
C ASP A 43 -79.78 -92.75 52.51
N LEU A 44 -80.03 -92.24 53.71
CA LEU A 44 -79.48 -90.96 54.18
C LEU A 44 -77.95 -91.04 54.30
N ALA A 45 -77.42 -92.19 54.77
CA ALA A 45 -75.99 -92.47 54.76
C ALA A 45 -75.40 -92.54 53.33
N LYS A 46 -76.11 -93.15 52.36
CA LYS A 46 -75.70 -93.16 50.94
C LYS A 46 -75.65 -91.75 50.35
N GLN A 47 -76.68 -90.92 50.59
CA GLN A 47 -76.71 -89.53 50.13
C GLN A 47 -75.57 -88.71 50.73
N LYS A 48 -75.34 -88.83 52.05
CA LYS A 48 -74.20 -88.17 52.72
C LYS A 48 -72.86 -88.57 52.09
N ARG A 49 -72.67 -89.86 51.76
CA ARG A 49 -71.47 -90.34 51.04
C ARG A 49 -71.36 -89.79 49.63
N ARG A 50 -72.46 -89.57 48.92
CA ARG A 50 -72.46 -88.93 47.58
C ARG A 50 -72.05 -87.47 47.67
N TYR A 51 -72.70 -86.68 48.53
CA TYR A 51 -72.35 -85.26 48.71
C TYR A 51 -70.91 -85.07 49.18
N LEU A 52 -70.40 -85.94 50.05
CA LEU A 52 -68.98 -85.90 50.44
C LEU A 52 -68.02 -86.16 49.27
N ARG A 53 -68.39 -87.03 48.31
CA ARG A 53 -67.60 -87.23 47.08
C ARG A 53 -67.67 -86.00 46.18
N ASP A 54 -68.85 -85.44 45.97
CA ASP A 54 -69.04 -84.27 45.12
C ASP A 54 -68.31 -83.03 45.68
N ILE A 55 -68.34 -82.81 47.00
CA ILE A 55 -67.57 -81.75 47.66
C ILE A 55 -66.07 -81.93 47.47
N ARG A 56 -65.56 -83.17 47.55
CA ARG A 56 -64.13 -83.44 47.30
C ARG A 56 -63.76 -83.16 45.84
N GLN A 57 -64.63 -83.54 44.90
CA GLN A 57 -64.41 -83.28 43.48
C GLN A 57 -64.41 -81.77 43.20
N LEU A 58 -65.40 -81.03 43.68
CA LEU A 58 -65.45 -79.57 43.52
C LEU A 58 -64.24 -78.87 44.15
N ARG A 59 -63.75 -79.34 45.31
CA ARG A 59 -62.51 -78.81 45.89
C ARG A 59 -61.31 -79.04 44.97
N LYS A 60 -61.21 -80.23 44.36
CA LYS A 60 -60.15 -80.56 43.40
C LYS A 60 -60.26 -79.71 42.12
N ASP A 61 -61.47 -79.46 41.64
CA ASP A 61 -61.73 -78.64 40.46
C ASP A 61 -61.43 -77.15 40.74
N ILE A 62 -61.75 -76.65 41.94
CA ILE A 62 -61.38 -75.29 42.36
C ILE A 62 -59.86 -75.15 42.46
N THR A 63 -59.14 -76.14 43.00
CA THR A 63 -57.67 -76.05 43.09
C THR A 63 -57.01 -76.10 41.71
N THR A 64 -57.51 -76.94 40.80
CA THR A 64 -56.98 -77.02 39.43
C THR A 64 -57.27 -75.74 38.64
N LYS A 65 -58.50 -75.22 38.66
CA LYS A 65 -58.82 -73.94 37.99
C LYS A 65 -58.07 -72.75 38.58
N ARG A 66 -57.78 -72.73 39.89
CA ARG A 66 -56.91 -71.71 40.50
C ARG A 66 -55.47 -71.80 39.99
N GLN A 67 -54.95 -73.00 39.74
CA GLN A 67 -53.63 -73.19 39.15
C GLN A 67 -53.60 -72.70 37.70
N GLU A 68 -54.60 -73.07 36.90
CA GLU A 68 -54.74 -72.60 35.51
C GLU A 68 -54.86 -71.07 35.42
N LEU A 69 -55.70 -70.46 36.26
CA LEU A 69 -55.82 -68.99 36.34
C LEU A 69 -54.48 -68.35 36.75
N GLY A 70 -53.74 -68.98 37.66
CA GLY A 70 -52.40 -68.54 38.06
C GLY A 70 -51.42 -68.50 36.89
N VAL A 71 -51.49 -69.47 35.98
CA VAL A 71 -50.66 -69.51 34.76
C VAL A 71 -51.07 -68.41 33.78
N VAL A 72 -52.37 -68.13 33.62
CA VAL A 72 -52.84 -67.07 32.70
C VAL A 72 -52.48 -65.67 33.21
N VAL A 73 -52.65 -65.41 34.51
CA VAL A 73 -52.42 -64.07 35.08
C VAL A 73 -50.92 -63.76 35.20
N TYR A 74 -50.12 -64.72 35.65
CA TYR A 74 -48.71 -64.50 35.98
C TYR A 74 -47.73 -65.13 34.99
N GLY A 75 -48.21 -65.85 33.98
CA GLY A 75 -47.39 -66.64 33.05
C GLY A 75 -46.92 -67.96 33.66
N ASP A 76 -46.20 -68.74 32.85
CA ASP A 76 -45.56 -69.97 33.32
C ASP A 76 -44.34 -69.66 34.20
N LYS A 77 -44.51 -69.77 35.52
CA LYS A 77 -43.47 -69.53 36.51
C LYS A 77 -42.28 -70.48 36.37
N GLN A 78 -42.53 -71.71 35.89
CA GLN A 78 -41.48 -72.70 35.73
C GLN A 78 -40.57 -72.35 34.55
N PHE A 79 -41.13 -71.79 33.48
CA PHE A 79 -40.37 -71.30 32.34
C PHE A 79 -39.37 -70.20 32.73
N LEU A 80 -39.82 -69.15 33.43
CA LEU A 80 -38.93 -68.07 33.89
C LEU A 80 -37.91 -68.55 34.93
N ARG A 81 -38.30 -69.51 35.77
CA ARG A 81 -37.38 -70.12 36.75
C ARG A 81 -36.23 -70.85 36.06
N ASN A 82 -36.52 -71.57 35.00
CA ASN A 82 -35.51 -72.28 34.19
C ASN A 82 -34.66 -71.29 33.37
N ALA A 83 -35.28 -70.27 32.75
CA ALA A 83 -34.57 -69.27 31.95
C ALA A 83 -33.55 -68.45 32.78
N PHE A 84 -33.84 -68.16 34.04
CA PHE A 84 -32.95 -67.43 34.95
C PHE A 84 -32.21 -68.32 35.96
N GLN A 85 -32.00 -69.60 35.65
CA GLN A 85 -31.38 -70.55 36.59
C GLN A 85 -29.99 -70.11 37.07
N GLU A 86 -29.20 -69.48 36.21
CA GLU A 86 -27.86 -68.97 36.55
C GLU A 86 -27.87 -67.58 37.21
N HIS A 87 -29.01 -66.88 37.17
CA HIS A 87 -29.14 -65.49 37.58
C HIS A 87 -30.21 -65.31 38.65
N ARG A 88 -29.87 -65.74 39.87
CA ARG A 88 -30.74 -65.69 41.06
C ARG A 88 -31.41 -64.33 41.30
N ARG A 89 -30.71 -63.23 41.01
CA ARG A 89 -31.26 -61.87 41.18
C ARG A 89 -32.40 -61.60 40.19
N LEU A 90 -32.19 -61.90 38.91
CA LEU A 90 -33.23 -61.72 37.87
C LEU A 90 -34.42 -62.65 38.12
N GLN A 91 -34.13 -63.88 38.55
CA GLN A 91 -35.16 -64.84 38.94
C GLN A 91 -36.07 -64.31 40.05
N LEU A 92 -35.51 -63.72 41.12
CA LEU A 92 -36.28 -63.14 42.22
C LEU A 92 -37.08 -61.89 41.79
N THR A 93 -36.49 -61.04 40.96
CA THR A 93 -37.13 -59.79 40.51
C THR A 93 -38.33 -60.03 39.58
N TYR A 94 -38.28 -61.07 38.74
CA TYR A 94 -39.26 -61.30 37.68
C TYR A 94 -40.16 -62.53 37.88
N MET A 95 -40.09 -63.20 39.04
CA MET A 95 -40.80 -64.46 39.33
C MET A 95 -42.33 -64.42 39.16
N ASN A 96 -42.94 -63.24 39.30
CA ASN A 96 -44.40 -63.04 39.23
C ASN A 96 -44.79 -62.09 38.08
N SER A 97 -43.90 -61.87 37.12
CA SER A 97 -44.12 -60.97 35.97
C SER A 97 -44.33 -61.76 34.68
N GLN A 98 -45.13 -61.22 33.77
CA GLN A 98 -45.33 -61.81 32.44
C GLN A 98 -44.05 -61.73 31.60
N ALA A 99 -43.78 -62.77 30.81
CA ALA A 99 -42.54 -62.91 30.03
C ALA A 99 -42.25 -61.70 29.12
N ASP A 100 -43.25 -61.11 28.47
CA ASP A 100 -43.05 -59.96 27.58
C ASP A 100 -42.55 -58.72 28.33
N LYS A 101 -43.10 -58.46 29.51
CA LYS A 101 -42.68 -57.34 30.38
C LYS A 101 -41.27 -57.57 30.93
N VAL A 102 -40.91 -58.83 31.20
CA VAL A 102 -39.56 -59.20 31.62
C VAL A 102 -38.56 -58.94 30.50
N LEU A 103 -38.90 -59.34 29.27
CA LEU A 103 -38.07 -59.12 28.09
C LEU A 103 -37.83 -57.63 27.84
N GLU A 104 -38.88 -56.81 27.87
CA GLU A 104 -38.79 -55.35 27.73
C GLU A 104 -37.91 -54.72 28.82
N SER A 105 -38.10 -55.14 30.07
CA SER A 105 -37.30 -54.65 31.20
C SER A 105 -35.81 -55.00 31.06
N ILE A 106 -35.50 -56.22 30.60
CA ILE A 106 -34.12 -56.67 30.33
C ILE A 106 -33.52 -55.90 29.16
N HIS A 107 -34.26 -55.68 28.08
CA HIS A 107 -33.79 -54.87 26.95
C HIS A 107 -33.49 -53.43 27.38
N GLN A 108 -34.36 -52.83 28.21
CA GLN A 108 -34.15 -51.49 28.74
C GLN A 108 -32.93 -51.42 29.67
N GLU A 109 -32.74 -52.42 30.55
CA GLU A 109 -31.55 -52.49 31.41
C GLU A 109 -30.27 -52.66 30.58
N ASN A 110 -30.29 -53.52 29.55
CA ASN A 110 -29.18 -53.72 28.64
C ASN A 110 -28.85 -52.46 27.83
N PHE A 111 -29.86 -51.74 27.35
CA PHE A 111 -29.69 -50.46 26.67
C PHE A 111 -29.02 -49.42 27.60
N ASN A 112 -29.48 -49.33 28.85
CA ASN A 112 -28.89 -48.44 29.85
C ASN A 112 -27.44 -48.80 30.17
N LYS A 113 -27.13 -50.10 30.37
CA LYS A 113 -25.76 -50.59 30.56
C LYS A 113 -24.89 -50.29 29.34
N ARG A 114 -25.43 -50.45 28.13
CA ARG A 114 -24.70 -50.13 26.89
C ARG A 114 -24.37 -48.65 26.79
N LYS A 115 -25.35 -47.77 27.06
CA LYS A 115 -25.16 -46.32 27.10
C LYS A 115 -24.10 -45.90 28.13
N GLN A 116 -24.10 -46.51 29.32
CA GLN A 116 -23.07 -46.28 30.33
C GLN A 116 -21.69 -46.74 29.85
N LEU A 117 -21.60 -47.92 29.24
CA LEU A 117 -20.36 -48.44 28.68
C LEU A 117 -19.81 -47.54 27.57
N ASP A 118 -20.65 -47.01 26.69
CA ASP A 118 -20.23 -46.09 25.63
C ASP A 118 -19.72 -44.75 26.20
N ARG A 119 -20.37 -44.23 27.26
CA ARG A 119 -19.87 -43.07 28.02
C ARG A 119 -18.49 -43.33 28.63
N ILE A 120 -18.29 -44.51 29.22
CA ILE A 120 -16.99 -44.91 29.79
C ILE A 120 -15.94 -45.04 28.68
N ARG A 121 -16.26 -45.66 27.54
CA ARG A 121 -15.34 -45.76 26.39
C ARG A 121 -14.94 -44.39 25.86
N TYR A 122 -15.89 -43.47 25.72
CA TYR A 122 -15.61 -42.11 25.28
C TYR A 122 -14.68 -41.36 26.25
N THR A 123 -14.98 -41.42 27.56
CA THR A 123 -14.11 -40.79 28.57
C THR A 123 -12.72 -41.40 28.62
N LYS A 124 -12.59 -42.73 28.46
CA LYS A 124 -11.29 -43.41 28.32
C LYS A 124 -10.52 -42.91 27.10
N LYS A 125 -11.17 -42.81 25.93
CA LYS A 125 -10.55 -42.29 24.70
C LYS A 125 -10.03 -40.86 24.90
N LYS A 126 -10.86 -39.98 25.45
CA LYS A 126 -10.48 -38.58 25.74
C LYS A 126 -9.30 -38.47 26.72
N LYS A 127 -9.29 -39.28 27.78
CA LYS A 127 -8.15 -39.34 28.73
C LYS A 127 -6.87 -39.86 28.08
N MET A 128 -6.98 -40.87 27.22
CA MET A 128 -5.83 -41.44 26.50
C MET A 128 -5.23 -40.44 25.51
N GLU A 129 -6.06 -39.69 24.78
CA GLU A 129 -5.58 -38.59 23.93
C GLU A 129 -4.88 -37.50 24.73
N LYS A 130 -5.44 -37.10 25.88
CA LYS A 130 -4.79 -36.12 26.77
C LYS A 130 -3.44 -36.64 27.27
N PHE A 131 -3.37 -37.90 27.68
CA PHE A 131 -2.12 -38.53 28.11
C PHE A 131 -1.06 -38.51 27.01
N ARG A 132 -1.42 -38.89 25.77
CA ARG A 132 -0.50 -38.84 24.61
C ARG A 132 0.03 -37.44 24.35
N ARG A 133 -0.84 -36.41 24.40
CA ARG A 133 -0.41 -35.01 24.23
C ARG A 133 0.59 -34.58 25.30
N ILE A 134 0.33 -34.91 26.57
CA ILE A 134 1.24 -34.58 27.67
C ILE A 134 2.57 -35.31 27.52
N GLN A 135 2.55 -36.56 27.08
CA GLN A 135 3.77 -37.35 26.86
C GLN A 135 4.63 -36.76 25.73
N LEU A 136 4.02 -36.31 24.63
CA LEU A 136 4.71 -35.60 23.56
C LEU A 136 5.33 -34.29 24.05
N ALA A 137 4.56 -33.45 24.74
CA ALA A 137 5.07 -32.20 25.31
C ALA A 137 6.24 -32.44 26.29
N SER A 138 6.18 -33.49 27.10
CA SER A 138 7.26 -33.87 28.00
C SER A 138 8.51 -34.37 27.26
N ALA A 139 8.36 -35.05 26.12
CA ALA A 139 9.47 -35.45 25.27
C ALA A 139 10.12 -34.21 24.63
N GLU A 140 9.33 -33.31 24.05
CA GLU A 140 9.81 -32.06 23.46
C GLU A 140 10.58 -31.20 24.47
N ILE A 141 10.07 -31.06 25.69
CA ILE A 141 10.76 -30.29 26.75
C ILE A 141 12.09 -30.96 27.13
N ARG A 142 12.16 -32.29 27.18
CA ARG A 142 13.40 -33.02 27.45
C ARG A 142 14.42 -32.83 26.34
N ASP A 143 13.98 -32.87 25.08
CA ASP A 143 14.85 -32.64 23.93
C ASP A 143 15.38 -31.20 23.93
N ARG A 144 14.53 -30.20 24.18
CA ARG A 144 14.99 -28.80 24.35
C ARG A 144 15.99 -28.65 25.49
N LEU A 145 15.76 -29.31 26.62
CA LEU A 145 16.73 -29.27 27.72
C LEU A 145 18.08 -29.88 27.31
N LEU A 146 18.06 -30.98 26.56
CA LEU A 146 19.27 -31.70 26.16
C LEU A 146 20.08 -30.95 25.09
N TYR A 147 19.40 -30.36 24.12
CA TYR A 147 20.04 -29.74 22.94
C TYR A 147 20.15 -28.20 23.00
N GLU A 148 19.19 -27.51 23.64
CA GLU A 148 19.21 -26.04 23.75
C GLU A 148 19.86 -25.56 25.05
N MET A 149 19.59 -26.23 26.18
CA MET A 149 20.14 -25.85 27.50
C MET A 149 21.46 -26.55 27.86
N GLY A 150 21.78 -27.69 27.24
CA GLY A 150 23.01 -28.46 27.48
C GLY A 150 24.31 -27.79 26.99
N GLY A 151 24.20 -26.68 26.25
CA GLY A 151 25.33 -26.01 25.62
C GLY A 151 25.93 -26.84 24.47
N LYS A 152 26.73 -26.17 23.64
CA LYS A 152 27.36 -26.81 22.47
C LYS A 152 28.31 -27.93 22.89
N LEU A 153 28.25 -29.05 22.17
CA LEU A 153 29.16 -30.18 22.38
C LEU A 153 30.62 -29.74 22.19
N PRO A 154 31.59 -30.36 22.89
CA PRO A 154 33.02 -30.03 22.72
C PRO A 154 33.50 -30.13 21.26
N ALA A 155 32.91 -31.02 20.45
CA ALA A 155 33.19 -31.13 19.03
C ALA A 155 32.72 -29.89 18.24
N GLU A 156 31.49 -29.42 18.50
CA GLU A 156 30.93 -28.22 17.85
C GLU A 156 31.71 -26.95 18.22
N LYS A 157 32.24 -26.86 19.45
CA LYS A 157 33.11 -25.74 19.85
C LYS A 157 34.42 -25.73 19.04
N LYS A 158 34.99 -26.90 18.75
CA LYS A 158 36.18 -27.03 17.89
C LYS A 158 35.86 -26.68 16.44
N GLU A 159 34.74 -27.14 15.91
CA GLU A 159 34.28 -26.79 14.56
C GLU A 159 34.04 -25.28 14.42
N GLN A 160 33.41 -24.65 15.42
CA GLN A 160 33.21 -23.20 15.42
C GLN A 160 34.54 -22.44 15.46
N ALA A 161 35.53 -22.92 16.22
CA ALA A 161 36.87 -22.32 16.23
C ALA A 161 37.56 -22.41 14.86
N VAL A 162 37.44 -23.56 14.18
CA VAL A 162 37.97 -23.75 12.82
C VAL A 162 37.24 -22.87 11.81
N ALA A 163 35.90 -22.81 11.87
CA ALA A 163 35.09 -21.94 11.02
C ALA A 163 35.48 -20.46 11.19
N ASN A 164 35.67 -20.01 12.43
CA ASN A 164 36.14 -18.66 12.73
C ASN A 164 37.54 -18.40 12.15
N TYR A 165 38.44 -19.38 12.20
CA TYR A 165 39.78 -19.25 11.62
C TYR A 165 39.72 -19.11 10.10
N VAL A 166 38.91 -19.96 9.44
CA VAL A 166 38.66 -19.90 7.99
C VAL A 166 38.05 -18.55 7.60
N GLN A 167 37.06 -18.06 8.35
CA GLN A 167 36.43 -16.77 8.08
C GLN A 167 37.44 -15.62 8.22
N ARG A 168 38.26 -15.61 9.28
CA ARG A 168 39.34 -14.63 9.44
C ARG A 168 40.35 -14.67 8.30
N ALA A 169 40.75 -15.86 7.85
CA ALA A 169 41.64 -16.01 6.70
C ALA A 169 41.00 -15.47 5.41
N ASN A 170 39.71 -15.71 5.21
CA ASN A 170 38.98 -15.23 4.03
C ASN A 170 38.84 -13.69 4.03
N ILE A 171 38.56 -13.09 5.19
CA ILE A 171 38.55 -11.62 5.35
C ILE A 171 39.93 -11.04 5.01
N LYS A 172 41.02 -11.62 5.52
CA LYS A 172 42.39 -11.19 5.19
C LYS A 172 42.69 -11.31 3.70
N LYS A 173 42.28 -12.40 3.05
CA LYS A 173 42.43 -12.60 1.61
C LYS A 173 41.67 -11.52 0.81
N ASN A 174 40.42 -11.25 1.18
CA ASN A 174 39.59 -10.24 0.50
C ASN A 174 40.16 -8.84 0.68
N ALA A 175 40.65 -8.49 1.87
CA ALA A 175 41.36 -7.25 2.11
C ALA A 175 42.62 -7.12 1.23
N ALA A 176 43.43 -8.19 1.14
CA ALA A 176 44.61 -8.20 0.27
C ALA A 176 44.26 -8.05 -1.22
N LEU A 177 43.16 -8.66 -1.68
CA LEU A 177 42.66 -8.48 -3.05
C LEU A 177 42.21 -7.05 -3.31
N ALA A 178 41.48 -6.43 -2.37
CA ALA A 178 41.08 -5.03 -2.48
C ALA A 178 42.29 -4.08 -2.56
N ILE A 179 43.28 -4.29 -1.69
CA ILE A 179 44.55 -3.55 -1.69
C ILE A 179 45.26 -3.71 -3.04
N LYS A 180 45.37 -4.93 -3.56
CA LYS A 180 45.98 -5.20 -4.88
C LYS A 180 45.27 -4.44 -6.00
N VAL A 181 43.94 -4.44 -6.01
CA VAL A 181 43.15 -3.70 -7.02
C VAL A 181 43.39 -2.19 -6.90
N MET A 182 43.46 -1.65 -5.68
CA MET A 182 43.78 -0.22 -5.48
C MET A 182 45.18 0.12 -5.97
N TYR A 183 46.21 -0.67 -5.63
CA TYR A 183 47.56 -0.44 -6.14
C TYR A 183 47.63 -0.51 -7.66
N LYS A 184 46.88 -1.41 -8.30
CA LYS A 184 46.78 -1.46 -9.76
C LYS A 184 46.20 -0.17 -10.33
N LYS A 185 45.12 0.36 -9.74
CA LYS A 185 44.53 1.65 -10.15
C LYS A 185 45.52 2.80 -9.99
N ILE A 186 46.23 2.87 -8.86
CA ILE A 186 47.26 3.89 -8.61
C ILE A 186 48.35 3.81 -9.68
N LEU A 187 48.82 2.60 -9.99
CA LEU A 187 49.84 2.38 -11.01
C LEU A 187 49.37 2.76 -12.41
N ASP A 188 48.10 2.52 -12.74
CA ASP A 188 47.52 2.95 -14.01
C ASP A 188 47.40 4.48 -14.13
N ILE A 189 47.07 5.18 -13.03
CA ILE A 189 47.08 6.66 -12.97
C ILE A 189 48.50 7.17 -13.17
N LEU A 190 49.48 6.64 -12.43
CA LEU A 190 50.87 7.07 -12.54
C LEU A 190 51.44 6.86 -13.95
N LYS A 191 51.05 5.78 -14.64
CA LYS A 191 51.43 5.55 -16.04
C LYS A 191 50.83 6.61 -16.98
N LYS A 192 49.54 6.95 -16.79
CA LYS A 192 48.89 8.01 -17.57
C LYS A 192 49.56 9.36 -17.32
N ASP A 193 49.82 9.70 -16.07
CA ASP A 193 50.49 10.94 -15.69
C ASP A 193 51.90 11.02 -16.29
N SER A 194 52.66 9.93 -16.22
CA SER A 194 53.98 9.84 -16.86
C SER A 194 53.92 10.09 -18.37
N SER A 195 52.95 9.50 -19.07
CA SER A 195 52.76 9.75 -20.51
C SER A 195 52.36 11.20 -20.79
N TYR A 196 51.45 11.77 -19.98
CA TYR A 196 51.01 13.15 -20.11
C TYR A 196 52.16 14.14 -19.92
N PHE A 197 52.94 14.00 -18.84
CA PHE A 197 54.08 14.87 -18.57
C PHE A 197 55.15 14.75 -19.65
N THR A 198 55.34 13.56 -20.23
CA THR A 198 56.29 13.39 -21.36
C THR A 198 55.86 14.22 -22.56
N VAL A 199 54.58 14.21 -22.93
CA VAL A 199 54.04 15.01 -24.04
C VAL A 199 54.17 16.50 -23.75
N VAL A 200 53.81 16.94 -22.53
CA VAL A 200 53.93 18.36 -22.12
C VAL A 200 55.38 18.82 -22.18
N LEU A 201 56.33 18.03 -21.66
CA LEU A 201 57.76 18.36 -21.70
C LEU A 201 58.28 18.46 -23.14
N GLU A 202 57.85 17.57 -24.03
CA GLU A 202 58.28 17.62 -25.43
C GLU A 202 57.69 18.84 -26.16
N ALA A 203 56.42 19.19 -25.90
CA ALA A 203 55.82 20.41 -26.41
C ALA A 203 56.56 21.67 -25.93
N LEU A 204 56.91 21.72 -24.63
CA LEU A 204 57.71 22.82 -24.07
C LEU A 204 59.10 22.93 -24.71
N LYS A 205 59.78 21.82 -24.98
CA LYS A 205 61.07 21.85 -25.70
C LYS A 205 60.92 22.42 -27.11
N VAL A 206 59.88 22.02 -27.84
CA VAL A 206 59.60 22.55 -29.18
C VAL A 206 59.31 24.04 -29.12
N ASP A 207 58.52 24.48 -28.14
CA ASP A 207 58.20 25.90 -27.94
C ASP A 207 59.44 26.72 -27.58
N CYS A 208 60.29 26.24 -26.65
CA CYS A 208 61.57 26.89 -26.34
C CYS A 208 62.46 27.05 -27.59
N ARG A 209 62.51 26.05 -28.48
CA ARG A 209 63.26 26.16 -29.74
C ARG A 209 62.64 27.19 -30.68
N ALA A 210 61.31 27.26 -30.77
CA ALA A 210 60.60 28.24 -31.58
C ALA A 210 60.83 29.67 -31.05
N GLN A 211 60.65 29.88 -29.75
CA GLN A 211 60.93 31.14 -29.07
C GLN A 211 62.39 31.59 -29.27
N GLY A 212 63.35 30.66 -29.17
CA GLY A 212 64.76 30.94 -29.45
C GLY A 212 65.00 31.44 -30.87
N LYS A 213 64.37 30.83 -31.88
CA LYS A 213 64.42 31.30 -33.28
C LYS A 213 63.79 32.69 -33.44
N CYS A 214 62.65 32.92 -32.82
CA CYS A 214 61.99 34.23 -32.86
C CYS A 214 62.86 35.33 -32.23
N LEU A 215 63.53 35.03 -31.11
CA LEU A 215 64.43 35.97 -30.44
C LEU A 215 65.63 36.30 -31.33
N MET A 216 66.26 35.30 -31.95
CA MET A 216 67.35 35.53 -32.91
C MET A 216 66.88 36.40 -34.10
N GLY A 217 65.74 36.08 -34.71
CA GLY A 217 65.19 36.90 -35.81
C GLY A 217 64.86 38.33 -35.38
N ALA A 218 64.33 38.53 -34.17
CA ALA A 218 64.10 39.86 -33.62
C ALA A 218 65.41 40.64 -33.37
N THR A 219 66.46 39.96 -32.91
CA THR A 219 67.78 40.59 -32.74
C THR A 219 68.43 40.94 -34.07
N GLU A 220 68.35 40.09 -35.09
CA GLU A 220 68.85 40.37 -36.44
C GLU A 220 68.11 41.58 -37.05
N MET A 221 66.78 41.60 -36.96
CA MET A 221 65.98 42.74 -37.41
C MET A 221 66.31 44.03 -36.63
N GLY A 222 66.53 43.92 -35.32
CA GLY A 222 66.95 45.04 -34.49
C GLY A 222 68.32 45.59 -34.86
N GLN A 223 69.27 44.71 -35.20
CA GLN A 223 70.60 45.09 -35.68
C GLN A 223 70.50 45.80 -37.03
N LEU A 224 69.79 45.23 -38.01
CA LEU A 224 69.57 45.86 -39.32
C LEU A 224 68.92 47.23 -39.18
N ALA A 225 67.87 47.36 -38.35
CA ALA A 225 67.21 48.64 -38.11
C ALA A 225 68.15 49.68 -37.48
N MET A 226 69.07 49.26 -36.61
CA MET A 226 70.08 50.13 -36.01
C MET A 226 71.11 50.59 -37.06
N GLU A 227 71.59 49.68 -37.92
CA GLU A 227 72.47 50.01 -39.05
C GLU A 227 71.81 51.03 -39.99
N TYR A 228 70.56 50.77 -40.41
CA TYR A 228 69.79 51.71 -41.23
C TYR A 228 69.63 53.08 -40.59
N LEU A 229 69.43 53.13 -39.26
CA LEU A 229 69.28 54.37 -38.53
C LEU A 229 70.59 55.15 -38.47
N ASP A 230 71.73 54.47 -38.31
CA ASP A 230 73.04 55.10 -38.31
C ASP A 230 73.44 55.60 -39.72
N ASP A 231 73.15 54.83 -40.77
CA ASP A 231 73.30 55.29 -42.16
C ASP A 231 72.47 56.55 -42.43
N ARG A 232 71.21 56.57 -41.99
CA ARG A 232 70.34 57.75 -42.15
C ARG A 232 70.84 58.96 -41.38
N LYS A 233 71.37 58.78 -40.17
CA LYS A 233 72.03 59.85 -39.42
C LYS A 233 73.27 60.37 -40.16
N PHE A 234 74.07 59.48 -40.73
CA PHE A 234 75.25 59.86 -41.49
C PHE A 234 74.87 60.68 -42.73
N GLU A 235 73.93 60.20 -43.55
CA GLU A 235 73.43 60.91 -44.74
C GLU A 235 72.80 62.26 -44.36
N PHE A 236 72.01 62.31 -43.27
CA PHE A 236 71.45 63.56 -42.77
C PHE A 236 72.54 64.56 -42.37
N ASN A 237 73.56 64.13 -41.62
CA ASN A 237 74.68 64.99 -41.22
C ASN A 237 75.51 65.47 -42.42
N LYS A 238 75.68 64.63 -43.44
CA LYS A 238 76.36 65.00 -44.69
C LYS A 238 75.56 66.05 -45.46
N LEU A 239 74.27 65.79 -45.67
CA LEU A 239 73.35 66.72 -46.33
C LEU A 239 73.27 68.06 -45.58
N GLU A 240 73.21 68.03 -44.24
CA GLU A 240 73.21 69.23 -43.42
C GLU A 240 74.47 70.07 -43.64
N LYS A 241 75.65 69.43 -43.74
CA LYS A 241 76.92 70.13 -44.04
C LYS A 241 76.91 70.73 -45.45
N GLU A 242 76.45 69.97 -46.45
CA GLU A 242 76.35 70.44 -47.83
C GLU A 242 75.39 71.61 -47.97
N ILE A 243 74.20 71.54 -47.34
CA ILE A 243 73.24 72.64 -47.29
C ILE A 243 73.85 73.86 -46.60
N LYS A 244 74.54 73.70 -45.46
CA LYS A 244 75.20 74.83 -44.78
C LYS A 244 76.29 75.47 -45.64
N ALA A 245 77.05 74.68 -46.39
CA ALA A 245 78.08 75.19 -47.30
C ALA A 245 77.44 75.94 -48.47
N ASN A 246 76.43 75.36 -49.11
CA ASN A 246 75.68 75.97 -50.20
C ASN A 246 74.97 77.26 -49.74
N MET A 247 74.36 77.27 -48.56
CA MET A 247 73.76 78.48 -47.99
C MET A 247 74.80 79.58 -47.77
N LYS A 248 75.99 79.26 -47.26
CA LYS A 248 77.10 80.24 -47.14
C LYS A 248 77.58 80.74 -48.50
N GLU A 249 77.68 79.87 -49.49
CA GLU A 249 78.08 80.23 -50.85
C GLU A 249 77.02 81.12 -51.52
N ARG A 250 75.75 80.74 -51.43
CA ARG A 250 74.61 81.53 -51.91
C ARG A 250 74.53 82.89 -51.21
N GLU A 251 74.83 82.96 -49.92
CA GLU A 251 74.92 84.24 -49.21
C GLU A 251 76.08 85.10 -49.73
N ARG A 252 77.23 84.50 -50.04
CA ARG A 252 78.37 85.21 -50.66
C ARG A 252 78.04 85.69 -52.07
N THR A 253 77.45 84.85 -52.91
CA THR A 253 77.06 85.25 -54.28
C THR A 253 75.97 86.30 -54.25
N LEU A 254 74.96 86.18 -53.38
CA LEU A 254 73.97 87.25 -53.18
C LEU A 254 74.61 88.55 -52.70
N LYS A 255 75.62 88.51 -51.83
CA LYS A 255 76.37 89.71 -51.43
C LYS A 255 77.12 90.34 -52.62
N LEU A 256 77.72 89.53 -53.50
CA LEU A 256 78.39 90.01 -54.71
C LEU A 256 77.39 90.61 -55.71
N VAL A 257 76.32 89.88 -56.03
CA VAL A 257 75.26 90.36 -56.92
C VAL A 257 74.58 91.61 -56.35
N ARG A 258 74.35 91.69 -55.03
CA ARG A 258 73.83 92.92 -54.41
C ARG A 258 74.80 94.10 -54.55
N ARG A 259 76.12 93.87 -54.48
CA ARG A 259 77.13 94.92 -54.75
C ARG A 259 77.15 95.33 -56.22
N GLU A 260 77.04 94.38 -57.14
CA GLU A 260 76.96 94.65 -58.59
C GLU A 260 75.67 95.37 -58.96
N VAL A 261 74.53 94.93 -58.43
CA VAL A 261 73.24 95.61 -58.58
C VAL A 261 73.29 97.00 -57.97
N ALA A 262 73.89 97.19 -56.79
CA ALA A 262 74.09 98.52 -56.21
C ALA A 262 74.98 99.40 -57.12
N TYR A 263 76.10 98.88 -57.61
CA TYR A 263 76.98 99.57 -58.56
C TYR A 263 76.25 99.95 -59.86
N LEU A 264 75.47 99.04 -60.44
CA LEU A 264 74.69 99.27 -61.65
C LEU A 264 73.52 100.24 -61.41
N THR A 265 72.88 100.17 -60.24
CA THR A 265 71.79 101.07 -59.83
C THR A 265 72.33 102.49 -59.61
N ASP A 266 73.52 102.64 -59.01
CA ASP A 266 74.17 103.93 -58.78
C ASP A 266 74.79 104.51 -60.07
N SER A 267 75.35 103.66 -60.94
CA SER A 267 76.01 104.10 -62.18
C SER A 267 75.02 104.35 -63.34
N PHE A 268 73.87 103.66 -63.36
CA PHE A 268 72.88 103.73 -64.46
C PHE A 268 71.42 103.64 -63.95
N PRO A 269 70.91 104.66 -63.23
CA PRO A 269 69.60 104.61 -62.57
C PRO A 269 68.38 104.50 -63.52
N ASN A 270 68.55 104.78 -64.82
CA ASN A 270 67.44 104.85 -65.79
C ASN A 270 67.23 103.58 -66.62
N LEU A 271 68.02 102.51 -66.42
CA LEU A 271 68.02 101.31 -67.28
C LEU A 271 67.43 100.05 -66.65
N ILE A 272 67.05 100.06 -65.36
CA ILE A 272 66.56 98.85 -64.66
C ILE A 272 65.03 98.89 -64.53
N ARG A 273 64.32 98.15 -65.38
CA ARG A 273 62.88 97.85 -65.23
C ARG A 273 62.69 96.60 -64.35
N LYS A 274 61.80 96.72 -63.35
CA LYS A 274 61.30 95.59 -62.55
C LYS A 274 60.13 94.95 -63.31
N GLU A 275 60.27 93.71 -63.76
CA GLU A 275 59.15 92.93 -64.31
C GLU A 275 58.86 91.72 -63.43
N GLU A 276 57.58 91.51 -63.16
CA GLU A 276 57.00 90.47 -62.28
C GLU A 276 56.79 89.18 -63.07
N ALA A 277 57.15 88.04 -62.47
CA ALA A 277 57.05 86.72 -63.08
C ALA A 277 55.59 86.22 -63.14
N THR A 278 55.18 85.70 -64.29
CA THR A 278 53.88 85.04 -64.51
C THR A 278 54.03 83.51 -64.63
N ASN A 279 52.97 82.83 -64.18
CA ASN A 279 52.87 81.40 -63.86
C ASN A 279 52.99 80.46 -65.07
N LEU A 280 53.64 79.32 -64.85
CA LEU A 280 53.66 78.13 -65.71
C LEU A 280 52.95 77.00 -64.96
N ASP A 281 51.68 76.77 -65.27
CA ASP A 281 50.89 75.67 -64.71
C ASP A 281 49.87 75.18 -65.74
N GLU A 282 50.34 74.49 -66.79
CA GLU A 282 49.44 73.80 -67.72
C GLU A 282 50.19 72.83 -68.66
N LEU A 283 50.76 71.73 -68.15
CA LEU A 283 51.22 70.61 -69.00
C LEU A 283 51.30 69.28 -68.23
N TYR A 284 50.20 68.52 -68.13
CA TYR A 284 50.22 67.06 -68.01
C TYR A 284 48.92 66.47 -68.59
N GLU A 285 49.02 65.75 -69.73
CA GLU A 285 47.97 64.86 -70.24
C GLU A 285 48.26 63.42 -69.80
N GLU A 286 47.24 62.72 -69.28
CA GLU A 286 47.28 61.30 -68.89
C GLU A 286 46.85 60.39 -70.05
N GLN A 287 47.68 59.41 -70.38
CA GLN A 287 47.33 58.22 -71.16
C GLN A 287 47.11 57.04 -70.21
N GLU A 288 45.96 56.36 -70.26
CA GLU A 288 45.80 54.88 -70.11
C GLU A 288 44.31 54.47 -70.02
N ASN A 289 43.75 53.89 -71.08
CA ASN A 289 42.35 53.40 -71.13
C ASN A 289 42.21 51.93 -71.56
N VAL A 290 43.22 51.08 -71.31
CA VAL A 290 43.21 49.68 -71.81
C VAL A 290 43.06 48.60 -70.72
N SER A 291 43.22 48.90 -69.42
CA SER A 291 43.16 47.86 -68.36
C SER A 291 41.80 47.65 -67.68
N LEU A 292 40.80 48.51 -67.92
CA LEU A 292 39.54 48.51 -67.16
C LEU A 292 38.56 47.37 -67.53
N HIS A 293 38.64 46.81 -68.74
CA HIS A 293 37.65 45.83 -69.22
C HIS A 293 37.84 44.42 -68.61
N SER A 294 39.09 44.00 -68.39
CA SER A 294 39.42 42.68 -67.81
C SER A 294 38.93 42.55 -66.36
N VAL A 295 39.10 43.60 -65.56
CA VAL A 295 38.74 43.62 -64.15
C VAL A 295 37.21 43.59 -63.96
N HIS A 296 36.46 44.16 -64.90
CA HIS A 296 35.00 44.22 -64.82
C HIS A 296 34.35 42.83 -64.93
N TRP A 297 34.85 41.98 -65.84
CA TRP A 297 34.29 40.64 -66.08
C TRP A 297 34.55 39.69 -64.91
N GLU A 298 35.76 39.70 -64.34
CA GLU A 298 36.10 38.92 -63.15
C GLU A 298 35.22 39.29 -61.95
N LEU A 299 34.89 40.57 -61.81
CA LEU A 299 34.04 41.07 -60.72
C LEU A 299 32.58 40.60 -60.87
N GLU A 300 32.10 40.46 -62.10
CA GLU A 300 30.76 39.96 -62.41
C GLU A 300 30.61 38.46 -62.10
N GLU A 301 31.65 37.67 -62.41
CA GLU A 301 31.71 36.25 -62.07
C GLU A 301 31.72 36.02 -60.55
N VAL A 302 32.56 36.76 -59.81
CA VAL A 302 32.62 36.69 -58.35
C VAL A 302 31.30 37.10 -57.71
N MET A 303 30.63 38.14 -58.22
CA MET A 303 29.29 38.51 -57.76
C MET A 303 28.24 37.41 -57.97
N SER A 304 28.29 36.71 -59.10
CA SER A 304 27.38 35.60 -59.40
C SER A 304 27.54 34.46 -58.37
N ILE A 305 28.79 34.09 -58.08
CA ILE A 305 29.13 33.06 -57.07
C ILE A 305 28.62 33.48 -55.69
N CYS A 306 28.86 34.73 -55.27
CA CYS A 306 28.39 35.26 -53.99
C CYS A 306 26.86 35.25 -53.88
N LYS A 307 26.13 35.61 -54.94
CA LYS A 307 24.65 35.55 -54.98
C LYS A 307 24.11 34.12 -54.90
N ASN A 308 24.83 33.15 -55.47
CA ASN A 308 24.45 31.73 -55.37
C ASN A 308 24.69 31.19 -53.95
N LEU A 309 25.84 31.51 -53.35
CA LEU A 309 26.15 31.17 -51.96
C LEU A 309 25.19 31.83 -50.97
N GLN A 310 24.80 33.08 -51.20
CA GLN A 310 23.80 33.78 -50.40
C GLN A 310 22.45 33.06 -50.40
N ARG A 311 21.99 32.62 -51.58
CA ARG A 311 20.76 31.82 -51.72
C ARG A 311 20.87 30.45 -51.06
N GLY A 312 22.01 29.76 -51.25
CA GLY A 312 22.23 28.44 -50.66
C GLY A 312 22.38 28.44 -49.13
N THR A 313 22.92 29.52 -48.56
CA THR A 313 23.11 29.66 -47.10
C THR A 313 21.94 30.36 -46.40
N LEU A 314 20.97 30.91 -47.15
CA LEU A 314 19.80 31.67 -46.65
C LEU A 314 20.20 32.88 -45.80
N VAL A 315 21.15 33.67 -46.30
CA VAL A 315 21.75 34.79 -45.57
C VAL A 315 21.40 36.12 -46.23
N SER A 316 21.20 37.19 -45.45
CA SER A 316 20.77 38.50 -45.97
C SER A 316 21.90 39.33 -46.62
N ALA A 317 23.16 39.04 -46.32
CA ALA A 317 24.33 39.75 -46.87
C ALA A 317 25.54 38.82 -47.09
N PHE A 318 26.49 39.21 -47.95
CA PHE A 318 27.61 38.35 -48.38
C PHE A 318 28.64 38.09 -47.27
N ASP A 319 28.88 39.07 -46.42
CA ASP A 319 29.76 39.01 -45.24
C ASP A 319 29.35 37.94 -44.23
N GLN A 320 28.05 37.62 -44.16
CA GLN A 320 27.51 36.63 -43.23
C GLN A 320 27.55 35.18 -43.77
N ILE A 321 27.84 34.97 -45.05
CA ILE A 321 27.90 33.62 -45.67
C ILE A 321 28.93 32.74 -44.94
N LEU A 322 30.12 33.30 -44.70
CA LEU A 322 31.25 32.57 -44.11
C LEU A 322 30.98 32.25 -42.63
N LEU A 323 30.34 33.17 -41.90
CA LEU A 323 29.89 32.95 -40.52
C LEU A 323 28.85 31.83 -40.46
N ARG A 324 27.88 31.81 -41.38
CA ARG A 324 26.84 30.78 -41.42
C ARG A 324 27.39 29.39 -41.72
N LEU A 325 28.35 29.29 -42.64
CA LEU A 325 29.03 28.02 -42.98
C LEU A 325 29.86 27.49 -41.81
N LYS A 326 30.59 28.36 -41.09
CA LYS A 326 31.33 27.97 -39.89
C LYS A 326 30.41 27.46 -38.78
N GLU A 327 29.28 28.13 -38.55
CA GLU A 327 28.29 27.69 -37.56
C GLU A 327 27.65 26.35 -37.96
N GLN A 328 27.31 26.15 -39.24
CA GLN A 328 26.81 24.86 -39.73
C GLN A 328 27.84 23.74 -39.55
N GLN A 329 29.11 23.99 -39.83
CA GLN A 329 30.17 23.01 -39.62
C GLN A 329 30.29 22.65 -38.13
N TYR A 330 30.30 23.64 -37.24
CA TYR A 330 30.35 23.43 -35.80
C TYR A 330 29.16 22.61 -35.29
N GLN A 331 27.94 22.96 -35.73
CA GLN A 331 26.71 22.23 -35.38
C GLN A 331 26.75 20.78 -35.87
N SER A 332 27.24 20.56 -37.09
CA SER A 332 27.41 19.22 -37.68
C SER A 332 28.41 18.39 -36.89
N GLU A 333 29.59 18.93 -36.59
CA GLU A 333 30.61 18.25 -35.79
C GLU A 333 30.10 17.88 -34.39
N ARG A 334 29.38 18.80 -33.74
CA ARG A 334 28.74 18.57 -32.44
C ARG A 334 27.68 17.46 -32.51
N LEU A 335 26.82 17.48 -33.53
CA LEU A 335 25.79 16.45 -33.71
C LEU A 335 26.42 15.08 -34.01
N MET A 336 27.50 15.04 -34.78
CA MET A 336 28.24 13.80 -35.05
C MET A 336 28.92 13.25 -33.78
N THR A 337 29.48 14.11 -32.93
CA THR A 337 30.01 13.68 -31.63
C THR A 337 28.90 13.17 -30.71
N GLN A 338 27.73 13.82 -30.71
CA GLN A 338 26.60 13.35 -29.92
C GLN A 338 26.03 12.01 -30.43
N LEU A 339 25.98 11.82 -31.75
CA LEU A 339 25.57 10.57 -32.39
C LEU A 339 26.51 9.42 -32.01
N THR A 340 27.82 9.64 -32.10
CA THR A 340 28.83 8.63 -31.73
C THR A 340 28.73 8.26 -30.25
N GLN A 341 28.61 9.23 -29.34
CA GLN A 341 28.40 8.98 -27.91
C GLN A 341 27.12 8.18 -27.63
N ASN A 342 26.00 8.55 -28.26
CA ASN A 342 24.74 7.82 -28.11
C ASN A 342 24.83 6.40 -28.65
N SER A 343 25.54 6.19 -29.76
CA SER A 343 25.78 4.85 -30.31
C SER A 343 26.60 3.97 -29.36
N MET A 344 27.64 4.54 -28.73
CA MET A 344 28.45 3.85 -27.72
C MET A 344 27.62 3.48 -26.49
N LYS A 345 26.80 4.42 -25.98
CA LYS A 345 25.88 4.17 -24.86
C LYS A 345 24.89 3.06 -25.20
N ARG A 346 24.30 3.07 -26.39
CA ARG A 346 23.38 2.02 -26.86
C ARG A 346 24.08 0.66 -26.91
N ASN A 347 25.30 0.60 -27.44
CA ASN A 347 26.05 -0.65 -27.53
C ASN A 347 26.43 -1.18 -26.14
N ALA A 348 26.83 -0.32 -25.21
CA ALA A 348 27.07 -0.68 -23.81
C ALA A 348 25.81 -1.27 -23.16
N LEU A 349 24.65 -0.63 -23.33
CA LEU A 349 23.37 -1.16 -22.83
C LEU A 349 23.02 -2.53 -23.44
N ILE A 350 23.35 -2.76 -24.71
CA ILE A 350 23.14 -4.06 -25.37
C ILE A 350 24.07 -5.11 -24.75
N GLU A 351 25.33 -4.79 -24.45
CA GLU A 351 26.25 -5.71 -23.76
C GLU A 351 25.81 -5.99 -22.33
N ASP A 352 25.42 -4.97 -21.57
CA ASP A 352 24.90 -5.12 -20.21
C ASP A 352 23.67 -6.03 -20.19
N ARG A 353 22.77 -5.86 -21.16
CA ARG A 353 21.61 -6.75 -21.34
C ARG A 353 22.03 -8.19 -21.63
N LYS A 354 23.01 -8.41 -22.51
CA LYS A 354 23.53 -9.77 -22.78
C LYS A 354 24.13 -10.40 -21.52
N HIS A 355 24.92 -9.64 -20.77
CA HIS A 355 25.51 -10.08 -19.52
C HIS A 355 24.42 -10.43 -18.48
N ALA A 356 23.39 -9.59 -18.34
CA ALA A 356 22.26 -9.83 -17.45
C ALA A 356 21.48 -11.10 -17.85
N ILE A 357 21.30 -11.37 -19.14
CA ILE A 357 20.66 -12.61 -19.63
C ILE A 357 21.51 -13.83 -19.26
N LEU A 358 22.83 -13.77 -19.44
CA LEU A 358 23.72 -14.87 -19.06
C LEU A 358 23.72 -15.11 -17.53
N MET A 359 23.71 -14.04 -16.73
CA MET A 359 23.57 -14.16 -15.27
C MET A 359 22.21 -14.76 -14.89
N LEU A 360 21.11 -14.34 -15.52
CA LEU A 360 19.79 -14.90 -15.28
C LEU A 360 19.77 -16.41 -15.58
N ASP A 361 20.36 -16.82 -16.69
CA ASP A 361 20.40 -18.22 -17.10
C ASP A 361 21.29 -19.05 -16.15
N SER A 362 22.43 -18.49 -15.73
CA SER A 362 23.24 -19.09 -14.66
C SER A 362 22.46 -19.25 -13.36
N LEU A 363 21.70 -18.23 -12.94
CA LEU A 363 20.92 -18.26 -11.70
C LEU A 363 19.75 -19.25 -11.77
N LYS A 364 19.11 -19.40 -12.93
CA LYS A 364 18.06 -20.41 -13.14
C LYS A 364 18.58 -21.84 -13.05
N ASN A 365 19.81 -22.07 -13.53
CA ASN A 365 20.40 -23.41 -13.62
C ASN A 365 21.20 -23.79 -12.35
N VAL A 366 21.58 -22.80 -11.53
CA VAL A 366 22.05 -23.04 -10.17
C VAL A 366 20.80 -23.26 -9.33
N GLY A 367 20.48 -24.51 -8.98
CA GLY A 367 19.31 -24.92 -8.16
C GLY A 367 19.30 -24.38 -6.72
N GLN A 368 19.82 -23.18 -6.48
CA GLN A 368 19.88 -22.44 -5.23
C GLN A 368 18.50 -22.21 -4.61
N GLU A 369 17.42 -22.23 -5.41
CA GLU A 369 16.05 -22.08 -4.91
C GLU A 369 15.65 -23.14 -3.88
N THR A 370 16.30 -24.31 -3.91
CA THR A 370 16.05 -25.43 -2.99
C THR A 370 17.02 -25.49 -1.81
N THR A 371 18.04 -24.64 -1.79
CA THR A 371 19.04 -24.61 -0.72
C THR A 371 18.44 -23.96 0.52
N ALA A 372 18.59 -24.58 1.69
CA ALA A 372 18.05 -24.08 2.95
C ALA A 372 18.47 -22.63 3.26
N GLN A 373 19.69 -22.23 2.87
CA GLN A 373 20.18 -20.85 3.01
C GLN A 373 19.38 -19.85 2.18
N TYR A 374 19.01 -20.19 0.94
CA TYR A 374 18.21 -19.33 0.08
C TYR A 374 16.78 -19.17 0.60
N ILE A 375 16.19 -20.24 1.16
CA ILE A 375 14.85 -20.17 1.75
C ILE A 375 14.86 -19.22 2.96
N LEU A 376 15.87 -19.35 3.84
CA LEU A 376 16.04 -18.46 4.99
C LEU A 376 16.26 -17.00 4.57
N GLU A 377 17.11 -16.77 3.57
CA GLU A 377 17.39 -15.42 3.06
C GLU A 377 16.17 -14.82 2.36
N LYS A 378 15.42 -15.62 1.60
CA LYS A 378 14.14 -15.22 0.97
C LYS A 378 13.11 -14.83 2.02
N ASP A 379 12.96 -15.62 3.08
CA ASP A 379 11.99 -15.33 4.13
C ASP A 379 12.40 -14.10 4.96
N HIS A 380 13.71 -13.91 5.17
CA HIS A 380 14.24 -12.69 5.77
C HIS A 380 13.99 -11.46 4.91
N LEU A 381 14.27 -11.53 3.60
CA LEU A 381 14.03 -10.45 2.64
C LEU A 381 12.54 -10.12 2.52
N LYS A 382 11.66 -11.13 2.50
CA LYS A 382 10.21 -10.91 2.54
C LYS A 382 9.78 -10.19 3.81
N SER A 383 10.29 -10.60 4.96
CA SER A 383 9.99 -9.96 6.25
C SER A 383 10.44 -8.50 6.27
N SER A 384 11.64 -8.22 5.73
CA SER A 384 12.17 -6.87 5.60
C SER A 384 11.33 -6.02 4.64
N LEU A 385 10.93 -6.58 3.50
CA LEU A 385 10.08 -5.89 2.53
C LEU A 385 8.70 -5.56 3.13
N GLU A 386 8.10 -6.49 3.87
CA GLU A 386 6.84 -6.25 4.57
C GLU A 386 6.95 -5.18 5.66
N ALA A 387 8.11 -5.05 6.30
CA ALA A 387 8.36 -3.98 7.26
C ALA A 387 8.47 -2.62 6.55
N GLU A 388 9.24 -2.53 5.46
CA GLU A 388 9.38 -1.32 4.65
C GLU A 388 8.04 -0.88 4.04
N VAL A 389 7.24 -1.81 3.53
CA VAL A 389 5.89 -1.49 3.00
C VAL A 389 4.96 -0.97 4.10
N ARG A 390 5.11 -1.44 5.35
CA ARG A 390 4.36 -0.91 6.49
C ARG A 390 4.80 0.51 6.84
N GLU A 391 6.10 0.76 6.87
CA GLU A 391 6.65 2.11 7.07
C GLU A 391 6.20 3.07 5.97
N GLU A 392 6.25 2.65 4.70
CA GLU A 392 5.78 3.46 3.57
C GLU A 392 4.29 3.82 3.73
N LYS A 393 3.44 2.87 4.13
CA LYS A 393 2.02 3.13 4.39
C LYS A 393 1.82 4.11 5.55
N ASN A 394 2.61 3.99 6.62
CA ASN A 394 2.55 4.90 7.76
C ASN A 394 2.98 6.32 7.36
N LEU A 395 4.07 6.45 6.58
CA LEU A 395 4.55 7.72 6.06
C LEU A 395 3.55 8.37 5.11
N LYS A 396 2.89 7.60 4.23
CA LYS A 396 1.81 8.09 3.36
C LYS A 396 0.64 8.65 4.17
N LYS A 397 0.19 7.92 5.19
CA LYS A 397 -0.87 8.42 6.09
C LYS A 397 -0.48 9.72 6.79
N ALA A 398 0.74 9.80 7.31
CA ALA A 398 1.25 11.01 7.95
C ALA A 398 1.38 12.18 6.96
N LEU A 399 1.76 11.91 5.71
CA LEU A 399 1.80 12.91 4.64
C LEU A 399 0.39 13.41 4.31
N ASP A 400 -0.59 12.53 4.20
CA ASP A 400 -1.99 12.88 3.93
C ASP A 400 -2.59 13.73 5.06
N GLU A 401 -2.31 13.37 6.32
CA GLU A 401 -2.73 14.15 7.50
C GLU A 401 -2.12 15.55 7.51
N LYS A 402 -0.81 15.66 7.27
CA LYS A 402 -0.14 16.96 7.16
C LYS A 402 -0.63 17.75 5.94
N GLY A 403 -0.89 17.07 4.83
CA GLY A 403 -1.47 17.67 3.62
C GLY A 403 -2.84 18.29 3.89
N ARG A 404 -3.73 17.56 4.61
CA ARG A 404 -5.03 18.09 5.05
C ARG A 404 -4.88 19.35 5.91
N LEU A 405 -4.01 19.31 6.92
CA LEU A 405 -3.72 20.47 7.78
C LEU A 405 -3.23 21.69 6.97
N ILE A 406 -2.32 21.49 6.03
CA ILE A 406 -1.82 22.59 5.18
C ILE A 406 -2.94 23.17 4.31
N ILE A 407 -3.82 22.34 3.77
CA ILE A 407 -4.99 22.80 3.01
C ILE A 407 -5.92 23.61 3.92
N GLU A 408 -6.24 23.13 5.12
CA GLU A 408 -7.06 23.86 6.09
C GLU A 408 -6.43 25.22 6.46
N MET A 409 -5.13 25.26 6.75
CA MET A 409 -4.40 26.50 7.02
C MET A 409 -4.42 27.46 5.81
N LYS A 410 -4.26 26.93 4.59
CA LYS A 410 -4.30 27.74 3.37
C LYS A 410 -5.70 28.31 3.13
N THR A 411 -6.74 27.51 3.30
CA THR A 411 -8.14 27.96 3.13
C THR A 411 -8.53 29.02 4.17
N SER A 412 -8.15 28.85 5.43
CA SER A 412 -8.40 29.84 6.48
C SER A 412 -7.63 31.15 6.25
N LEU A 413 -6.36 31.09 5.83
CA LEU A 413 -5.60 32.29 5.45
C LEU A 413 -6.18 33.00 4.22
N GLN A 414 -6.67 32.25 3.23
CA GLN A 414 -7.37 32.82 2.08
C GLN A 414 -8.66 33.52 2.53
N GLN A 415 -9.45 32.90 3.41
CA GLN A 415 -10.66 33.51 4.00
C GLN A 415 -10.33 34.80 4.76
N ILE A 416 -9.28 34.80 5.59
CA ILE A 416 -8.81 36.00 6.31
C ILE A 416 -8.45 37.11 5.31
N ASN A 417 -7.70 36.79 4.25
CA ASN A 417 -7.33 37.75 3.21
C ASN A 417 -8.53 38.29 2.42
N GLN A 418 -9.56 37.46 2.21
CA GLN A 418 -10.83 37.86 1.61
C GLN A 418 -11.63 38.77 2.53
N LEU A 419 -11.69 38.50 3.84
CA LEU A 419 -12.34 39.39 4.80
C LEU A 419 -11.63 40.75 4.91
N LEU A 420 -10.31 40.76 4.74
CA LEU A 420 -9.46 41.97 4.77
C LEU A 420 -9.29 42.61 3.38
N SER A 421 -10.12 42.25 2.40
CA SER A 421 -10.02 42.76 1.02
C SER A 421 -10.23 44.28 0.91
N SER A 422 -11.05 44.88 1.80
CA SER A 422 -11.25 46.33 1.93
C SER A 422 -10.10 47.09 2.59
N VAL A 423 -9.16 46.41 3.25
CA VAL A 423 -8.16 47.05 4.10
C VAL A 423 -6.95 47.48 3.29
N GLY A 424 -6.71 48.79 3.20
CA GLY A 424 -5.59 49.37 2.46
C GLY A 424 -5.77 49.42 0.94
N ALA A 425 -6.97 49.12 0.43
CA ALA A 425 -7.29 49.30 -0.98
C ALA A 425 -7.30 50.80 -1.33
N PRO A 426 -6.70 51.24 -2.46
CA PRO A 426 -6.83 52.61 -2.92
C PRO A 426 -8.31 52.90 -3.18
N ASN A 427 -8.81 54.03 -2.67
CA ASN A 427 -10.12 54.57 -3.07
C ASN A 427 -10.05 54.97 -4.55
N VAL A 428 -10.18 54.01 -5.44
CA VAL A 428 -10.39 54.30 -6.86
C VAL A 428 -11.80 54.90 -6.96
N PRO A 429 -11.96 56.16 -7.40
CA PRO A 429 -13.29 56.68 -7.69
C PRO A 429 -13.84 55.84 -8.85
N ARG A 430 -14.90 55.07 -8.62
CA ARG A 430 -15.59 54.37 -9.69
C ARG A 430 -16.13 55.43 -10.66
N SER A 431 -15.86 55.26 -11.96
CA SER A 431 -16.61 55.97 -13.00
C SER A 431 -18.10 55.68 -12.81
N PRO A 432 -18.98 56.69 -12.82
CA PRO A 432 -20.41 56.45 -12.62
C PRO A 432 -20.94 55.55 -13.74
N PRO A 433 -21.62 54.43 -13.46
CA PRO A 433 -22.30 53.69 -14.50
C PRO A 433 -23.53 54.50 -14.94
N ALA A 434 -23.76 54.60 -16.24
CA ALA A 434 -24.93 55.24 -16.83
C ALA A 434 -26.20 54.40 -16.62
N VAL A 435 -26.58 54.16 -15.37
CA VAL A 435 -27.75 53.34 -15.01
C VAL A 435 -28.58 54.07 -13.93
N PRO A 436 -29.93 54.07 -14.02
CA PRO A 436 -30.82 54.81 -13.12
C PRO A 436 -30.65 54.44 -11.64
N ALA A 437 -30.84 55.42 -10.76
CA ALA A 437 -30.60 55.33 -9.31
C ALA A 437 -31.33 54.18 -8.59
N ALA A 438 -32.47 53.71 -9.11
CA ALA A 438 -33.21 52.59 -8.52
C ALA A 438 -32.47 51.24 -8.64
N ILE A 439 -31.64 51.06 -9.68
CA ILE A 439 -30.80 49.85 -9.85
C ILE A 439 -29.51 49.99 -9.04
N GLN A 440 -29.04 51.21 -8.79
CA GLN A 440 -27.85 51.45 -7.96
C GLN A 440 -28.04 50.96 -6.53
N TYR A 441 -29.22 51.13 -5.93
CA TYR A 441 -29.53 50.59 -4.60
C TYR A 441 -29.56 49.06 -4.54
N ALA A 442 -29.87 48.38 -5.65
CA ALA A 442 -29.79 46.91 -5.75
C ALA A 442 -28.36 46.40 -6.01
N MET A 443 -27.46 47.26 -6.51
CA MET A 443 -26.06 46.94 -6.80
C MET A 443 -25.07 47.45 -5.73
N ASP A 444 -25.52 48.14 -4.68
CA ASP A 444 -24.66 48.58 -3.58
C ASP A 444 -24.23 47.44 -2.65
N GLU A 445 -24.79 46.24 -2.81
CA GLU A 445 -24.16 44.98 -2.40
C GLU A 445 -23.15 44.47 -3.45
N SER A 446 -22.38 45.39 -4.08
CA SER A 446 -21.41 45.05 -5.12
C SER A 446 -20.17 44.41 -4.50
N ILE A 447 -20.28 43.08 -4.37
CA ILE A 447 -19.23 42.07 -4.17
C ILE A 447 -17.87 42.61 -4.67
N GLN A 448 -16.94 42.80 -3.74
CA GLN A 448 -15.55 43.08 -4.09
C GLN A 448 -15.05 42.02 -5.08
N PRO A 449 -14.18 42.37 -6.05
CA PRO A 449 -13.63 41.39 -6.97
C PRO A 449 -13.06 40.23 -6.17
N VAL A 450 -13.55 39.02 -6.45
CA VAL A 450 -13.13 37.78 -5.77
C VAL A 450 -11.60 37.76 -5.79
N PRO A 451 -10.93 37.81 -4.64
CA PRO A 451 -9.48 37.82 -4.61
C PRO A 451 -8.95 36.59 -5.34
N GLU A 452 -8.00 36.79 -6.24
CA GLU A 452 -7.33 35.69 -6.93
C GLU A 452 -6.84 34.67 -5.89
N VAL A 453 -7.03 33.39 -6.17
CA VAL A 453 -6.65 32.31 -5.26
C VAL A 453 -5.12 32.23 -5.27
N GLU A 454 -4.47 32.83 -4.27
CA GLU A 454 -3.02 32.79 -4.14
C GLU A 454 -2.59 31.36 -3.79
N ALA A 455 -1.78 30.76 -4.67
CA ALA A 455 -1.35 29.37 -4.49
C ALA A 455 -0.24 29.22 -3.44
N ASP A 456 0.48 30.30 -3.14
CA ASP A 456 1.68 30.34 -2.33
C ASP A 456 1.35 30.67 -0.85
N PHE A 457 1.73 29.77 0.05
CA PHE A 457 1.42 29.87 1.47
C PHE A 457 2.13 31.06 2.15
N ASP A 458 3.38 31.32 1.78
CA ASP A 458 4.15 32.40 2.40
C ASP A 458 3.61 33.78 2.01
N LYS A 459 3.15 33.91 0.75
CA LYS A 459 2.48 35.12 0.28
C LYS A 459 1.15 35.35 0.98
N LEU A 460 0.36 34.29 1.23
CA LEU A 460 -0.89 34.38 1.98
C LEU A 460 -0.67 34.92 3.40
N VAL A 461 0.34 34.39 4.10
CA VAL A 461 0.71 34.84 5.44
C VAL A 461 1.18 36.29 5.42
N LEU A 462 2.02 36.66 4.46
CA LEU A 462 2.57 38.01 4.34
C LEU A 462 1.48 39.04 4.03
N ASN A 463 0.57 38.74 3.11
CA ASN A 463 -0.58 39.58 2.77
C ASN A 463 -1.52 39.77 3.98
N ALA A 464 -1.83 38.68 4.70
CA ALA A 464 -2.68 38.75 5.88
C ALA A 464 -2.04 39.61 6.97
N ARG A 465 -0.73 39.42 7.21
CA ARG A 465 0.04 40.21 8.18
C ARG A 465 0.08 41.70 7.82
N GLN A 466 0.31 42.04 6.55
CA GLN A 466 0.34 43.43 6.09
C GLN A 466 -1.02 44.11 6.28
N LYS A 467 -2.11 43.46 5.86
CA LYS A 467 -3.47 43.99 6.00
C LYS A 467 -3.89 44.12 7.46
N LEU A 468 -3.59 43.13 8.30
CA LEU A 468 -3.82 43.21 9.74
C LEU A 468 -3.04 44.35 10.39
N ASN A 469 -1.77 44.56 10.01
CA ASN A 469 -0.98 45.67 10.51
C ASN A 469 -1.57 47.03 10.11
N VAL A 470 -2.06 47.19 8.88
CA VAL A 470 -2.76 48.41 8.42
C VAL A 470 -4.03 48.62 9.24
N LEU A 471 -4.82 47.58 9.47
CA LEU A 471 -6.04 47.65 10.29
C LEU A 471 -5.73 48.05 11.74
N ILE A 472 -4.72 47.42 12.35
CA ILE A 472 -4.29 47.73 13.72
C ILE A 472 -3.81 49.17 13.83
N GLN A 473 -3.03 49.66 12.86
CA GLN A 473 -2.57 51.05 12.83
C GLN A 473 -3.71 52.05 12.61
N ALA A 474 -4.70 51.70 11.79
CA ALA A 474 -5.88 52.54 11.57
C ALA A 474 -6.73 52.64 12.85
N ILE A 475 -6.95 51.51 13.55
CA ILE A 475 -7.66 51.46 14.83
C ILE A 475 -6.90 52.25 15.90
N ALA A 476 -5.57 52.11 15.97
CA ALA A 476 -4.74 52.81 16.97
C ALA A 476 -4.76 54.34 16.81
N LYS A 477 -5.08 54.85 15.61
CA LYS A 477 -5.20 56.28 15.30
C LYS A 477 -6.65 56.79 15.36
N MET A 478 -7.62 55.92 15.63
CA MET A 478 -9.04 56.27 15.63
C MET A 478 -9.47 56.80 17.01
N GLU A 479 -10.00 58.01 17.07
CA GLU A 479 -10.60 58.55 18.29
C GLU A 479 -11.99 57.93 18.52
N VAL A 480 -12.17 57.26 19.66
CA VAL A 480 -13.42 56.55 19.99
C VAL A 480 -14.45 57.53 20.54
N THR A 481 -15.26 58.11 19.67
CA THR A 481 -16.42 58.92 20.03
C THR A 481 -17.57 58.04 20.58
N SER A 482 -18.54 58.65 21.26
CA SER A 482 -19.70 57.96 21.85
C SER A 482 -20.57 57.24 20.80
N GLU A 483 -20.73 57.82 19.61
CA GLU A 483 -21.47 57.24 18.49
C GLU A 483 -20.77 56.01 17.90
N ILE A 484 -19.45 56.08 17.72
CA ILE A 484 -18.63 54.94 17.27
C ILE A 484 -18.75 53.79 18.27
N ARG A 485 -18.72 54.08 19.57
CA ARG A 485 -18.88 53.07 20.62
C ARG A 485 -20.27 52.42 20.61
N ALA A 486 -21.32 53.21 20.39
CA ALA A 486 -22.69 52.70 20.27
C ALA A 486 -22.85 51.80 19.03
N ASN A 487 -22.32 52.21 17.88
CA ASN A 487 -22.33 51.42 16.66
C ASN A 487 -21.48 50.15 16.77
N ALA A 488 -20.31 50.22 17.41
CA ALA A 488 -19.48 49.05 17.69
C ALA A 488 -20.18 48.06 18.63
N ASN A 489 -20.88 48.56 19.66
CA ASN A 489 -21.68 47.72 20.56
C ASN A 489 -22.85 47.06 19.81
N LEU A 490 -23.57 47.78 18.96
CA LEU A 490 -24.63 47.21 18.11
C LEU A 490 -24.08 46.15 17.15
N PHE A 491 -22.92 46.41 16.54
CA PHE A 491 -22.25 45.45 15.67
C PHE A 491 -21.78 44.20 16.43
N TYR A 492 -21.21 44.37 17.62
CA TYR A 492 -20.81 43.27 18.50
C TYR A 492 -22.03 42.45 18.97
N HIS A 493 -23.13 43.11 19.35
CA HIS A 493 -24.38 42.44 19.67
C HIS A 493 -24.97 41.69 18.47
N ASN A 494 -24.85 42.22 17.25
CA ASN A 494 -25.26 41.51 16.03
C ASN A 494 -24.36 40.30 15.71
N ILE A 495 -23.05 40.39 15.96
CA ILE A 495 -22.12 39.25 15.85
C ILE A 495 -22.46 38.19 16.88
N LEU A 496 -22.66 38.56 18.15
CA LEU A 496 -23.08 37.63 19.21
C LEU A 496 -24.44 37.02 18.88
N ALA A 497 -25.41 37.81 18.40
CA ALA A 497 -26.71 37.28 18.00
C ALA A 497 -26.62 36.31 16.82
N ARG A 498 -25.70 36.53 15.86
CA ARG A 498 -25.40 35.59 14.77
C ARG A 498 -24.70 34.35 15.26
N SER A 499 -23.65 34.47 16.09
CA SER A 499 -22.95 33.31 16.64
C SER A 499 -23.89 32.48 17.50
N MET A 500 -24.72 33.10 18.35
CA MET A 500 -25.76 32.40 19.10
C MET A 500 -26.75 31.71 18.17
N ARG A 501 -27.14 32.33 17.04
CA ARG A 501 -28.08 31.71 16.08
C ARG A 501 -27.47 30.55 15.29
N ASP A 502 -26.16 30.57 15.03
CA ASP A 502 -25.42 29.47 14.36
C ASP A 502 -25.00 28.38 15.36
N SER A 503 -24.65 28.74 16.60
CA SER A 503 -24.51 27.82 17.74
C SER A 503 -25.82 27.10 18.02
N TYR A 504 -26.98 27.77 17.94
CA TYR A 504 -28.30 27.13 18.02
C TYR A 504 -28.60 26.21 16.82
N LYS A 505 -27.89 26.28 15.70
CA LYS A 505 -28.02 25.30 14.61
C LYS A 505 -27.18 24.04 14.87
N ASP A 506 -26.04 24.18 15.56
CA ASP A 506 -25.21 23.05 15.98
C ASP A 506 -25.66 22.44 17.33
N GLU A 507 -26.31 23.21 18.21
CA GLU A 507 -26.90 22.78 19.50
C GLU A 507 -28.37 22.33 19.40
N VAL A 508 -28.98 22.34 18.21
CA VAL A 508 -30.17 21.49 17.93
C VAL A 508 -29.75 20.02 17.72
N VAL A 509 -28.52 19.67 18.12
CA VAL A 509 -28.20 18.33 18.62
C VAL A 509 -28.12 18.39 20.15
N ALA A 510 -29.21 17.89 20.77
CA ALA A 510 -29.23 17.23 22.07
C ALA A 510 -29.04 18.08 23.34
N GLU A 511 -29.97 18.98 23.64
CA GLU A 511 -30.32 19.29 25.05
C GLU A 511 -31.82 19.59 25.23
N GLY A 512 -32.63 18.69 24.67
CA GLY A 512 -34.01 18.47 25.07
C GLY A 512 -34.11 17.06 25.64
N GLY A 513 -33.52 16.85 26.83
CA GLY A 513 -33.69 15.63 27.60
C GLY A 513 -35.12 15.51 28.13
N LEU A 514 -36.09 15.29 27.24
CA LEU A 514 -37.18 14.38 27.55
C LEU A 514 -36.61 12.99 27.36
N ILE A 515 -36.39 12.31 28.48
CA ILE A 515 -36.26 10.86 28.51
C ILE A 515 -37.62 10.33 28.04
N GLU A 516 -37.80 10.26 26.73
CA GLU A 516 -38.74 9.32 26.15
C GLU A 516 -38.15 7.94 26.44
N PHE A 517 -38.71 7.27 27.44
CA PHE A 517 -38.65 5.82 27.49
C PHE A 517 -39.31 5.31 26.21
N GLU A 518 -38.52 5.16 25.14
CA GLU A 518 -38.86 4.22 24.08
C GLU A 518 -38.86 2.84 24.75
N ILE A 519 -40.05 2.42 25.15
CA ILE A 519 -40.34 1.01 25.39
C ILE A 519 -40.15 0.35 24.03
N GLU A 520 -38.95 -0.15 23.76
CA GLU A 520 -38.68 -1.02 22.61
C GLU A 520 -39.66 -2.20 22.71
N ASP A 521 -40.72 -2.17 21.91
CA ASP A 521 -41.65 -3.28 21.78
C ASP A 521 -40.88 -4.45 21.15
N PRO A 522 -40.66 -5.56 21.89
CA PRO A 522 -39.85 -6.68 21.42
C PRO A 522 -40.45 -7.40 20.19
N ASN A 523 -41.67 -7.04 19.77
CA ASN A 523 -42.30 -7.56 18.57
C ASN A 523 -42.01 -6.75 17.29
N VAL A 524 -41.38 -5.57 17.37
CA VAL A 524 -41.07 -4.74 16.20
C VAL A 524 -39.58 -4.81 15.87
N PRO A 525 -39.17 -5.41 14.73
CA PRO A 525 -37.76 -5.54 14.40
C PRO A 525 -37.13 -4.16 14.12
N ASN A 526 -36.05 -3.83 14.83
CA ASN A 526 -35.25 -2.63 14.59
C ASN A 526 -34.68 -2.63 13.14
N HIS A 527 -34.50 -1.45 12.55
CA HIS A 527 -33.93 -1.22 11.22
C HIS A 527 -32.67 -2.05 10.91
N ALA A 528 -31.82 -2.30 11.91
CA ALA A 528 -30.66 -3.18 11.76
C ALA A 528 -31.03 -4.65 11.46
N VAL A 529 -32.06 -5.17 12.16
CA VAL A 529 -32.62 -6.52 11.94
C VAL A 529 -33.34 -6.60 10.60
N ILE A 530 -34.05 -5.53 10.22
CA ILE A 530 -34.68 -5.42 8.90
C ILE A 530 -33.60 -5.48 7.82
N LYS A 531 -32.55 -4.65 7.88
CA LYS A 531 -31.44 -4.70 6.90
C LYS A 531 -30.76 -6.05 6.81
N LEU A 532 -30.58 -6.73 7.95
CA LEU A 532 -29.96 -8.05 7.98
C LEU A 532 -30.85 -9.12 7.33
N ARG A 533 -32.16 -9.07 7.59
CA ARG A 533 -33.15 -9.93 6.89
C ARG A 533 -33.24 -9.60 5.40
N SER A 534 -33.21 -8.33 5.02
CA SER A 534 -33.20 -7.91 3.60
C SER A 534 -31.96 -8.46 2.88
N LYS A 535 -30.79 -8.37 3.52
CA LYS A 535 -29.55 -8.91 2.97
C LYS A 535 -29.61 -10.44 2.80
N GLN A 536 -30.12 -11.15 3.80
CA GLN A 536 -30.30 -12.60 3.76
C GLN A 536 -31.29 -13.05 2.67
N LEU A 537 -32.37 -12.28 2.45
CA LEU A 537 -33.34 -12.54 1.36
C LEU A 537 -32.72 -12.34 -0.03
N VAL A 538 -31.89 -11.31 -0.21
CA VAL A 538 -31.16 -11.08 -1.47
C VAL A 538 -30.15 -12.19 -1.71
N GLU A 539 -29.37 -12.58 -0.71
CA GLU A 539 -28.39 -13.67 -0.83
C GLU A 539 -29.05 -15.03 -1.09
N SER A 540 -30.24 -15.29 -0.53
CA SER A 540 -30.99 -16.52 -0.81
C SER A 540 -31.57 -16.55 -2.23
N GLN A 541 -31.94 -15.41 -2.81
CA GLN A 541 -32.46 -15.34 -4.18
C GLN A 541 -31.35 -15.36 -5.24
N VAL A 542 -30.15 -14.85 -4.93
CA VAL A 542 -29.00 -14.94 -5.83
C VAL A 542 -28.47 -16.38 -5.95
N SER A 543 -28.64 -17.21 -4.92
CA SER A 543 -28.19 -18.62 -4.96
C SER A 543 -29.02 -19.54 -5.86
N GLU A 544 -30.22 -19.16 -6.29
CA GLU A 544 -31.09 -20.02 -7.13
C GLU A 544 -30.85 -19.86 -8.65
N PHE A 545 -30.02 -18.89 -9.09
CA PHE A 545 -29.83 -18.59 -10.51
C PHE A 545 -28.40 -18.75 -11.06
N ASP A 546 -27.42 -19.15 -10.25
CA ASP A 546 -26.08 -19.47 -10.77
C ASP A 546 -26.00 -20.94 -11.21
N VAL A 547 -26.28 -21.17 -12.49
CA VAL A 547 -25.88 -22.38 -13.22
C VAL A 547 -24.35 -22.37 -13.33
N PRO A 548 -23.61 -23.39 -12.83
CA PRO A 548 -22.17 -23.42 -13.00
C PRO A 548 -21.79 -23.73 -14.45
N ASP A 549 -21.19 -22.75 -15.12
CA ASP A 549 -20.45 -22.94 -16.36
C ASP A 549 -19.24 -23.85 -16.10
N GLN A 550 -19.37 -25.13 -16.45
CA GLN A 550 -18.22 -25.98 -16.76
C GLN A 550 -18.15 -26.20 -18.27
N PRO A 551 -17.05 -25.82 -18.94
CA PRO A 551 -16.67 -26.49 -20.17
C PRO A 551 -15.73 -27.66 -19.85
N ALA A 552 -16.15 -28.80 -20.41
CA ALA A 552 -15.57 -30.11 -20.30
C ALA A 552 -14.15 -30.22 -20.87
N LYS A 553 -13.42 -31.19 -20.30
CA LYS A 553 -12.25 -31.82 -20.91
C LYS A 553 -12.48 -32.14 -22.40
N LYS A 554 -11.56 -31.71 -23.24
CA LYS A 554 -10.90 -32.52 -24.28
C LYS A 554 -9.49 -32.00 -24.50
#